data_AF-A0A010SSS7-F1
#
_entry.id   AF-A0A010SSS7-F1
#
_cell.length_a   1.000
_cell.length_b   1.000
_cell.length_c   1.000
_cell.angle_alpha   90.00
_cell.angle_beta   90.00
_cell.angle_gamma   90.00
#
_symmetry.space_group_name_H-M   'P 1'
#
loop_
_entity.id
_entity.type
_entity.pdbx_description
1 polymer ?
#
loop_
_entity_poly.entity_id
_entity_poly.type
_entity_poly.pdbx_seq_one_letter_code
_entity_poly.pdbx_strand_id
1 'polypeptide(L)'
;MLIEFDLNHNDAQALLHHCTEHQPSSEDFRENARLREALETLAEAINDVMSPREESPKSSETIDPQLLDAAMAIFGDKKSAVDWLSKPLRTLGAKRPRDVSIEHALTLLARIEHGFGA
;
A
#
# COMPACT_ATOMS: atom_id res chain seq x y z
N MET A 1 -0.59 25.63 5.76
CA MET A 1 0.87 25.74 5.91
C MET A 1 1.41 24.33 5.85
N LEU A 2 2.35 24.04 4.95
CA LEU A 2 3.00 22.73 4.83
C LEU A 2 4.38 22.85 5.49
N ILE A 3 4.71 21.96 6.41
CA ILE A 3 6.03 21.88 7.06
C ILE A 3 6.68 20.59 6.55
N GLU A 4 7.91 20.70 6.03
CA GLU A 4 8.73 19.56 5.61
C GLU A 4 9.81 19.29 6.66
N PHE A 5 10.04 18.02 6.94
CA PHE A 5 11.06 17.57 7.88
C PHE A 5 12.06 16.68 7.15
N ASP A 6 13.34 17.04 7.21
CA ASP A 6 14.43 16.19 6.74
C ASP A 6 14.97 15.39 7.93
N LEU A 7 14.42 14.18 8.13
CA LEU A 7 14.75 13.30 9.25
C LEU A 7 15.39 12.01 8.74
N ASN A 8 16.44 11.55 9.43
CA ASN A 8 16.91 10.19 9.24
C ASN A 8 15.98 9.18 9.94
N HIS A 9 16.18 7.88 9.68
CA HIS A 9 15.33 6.83 10.24
C HIS A 9 15.30 6.82 11.79
N ASN A 10 16.45 7.05 12.44
CA ASN A 10 16.55 7.04 13.89
C ASN A 10 15.80 8.24 14.50
N ASP A 11 15.98 9.42 13.93
CA ASP A 11 15.33 10.65 14.37
C ASP A 11 13.81 10.58 14.15
N ALA A 12 13.39 10.03 13.01
CA ALA A 12 11.97 9.80 12.73
C ALA A 12 11.35 8.82 13.75
N GLN A 13 12.05 7.73 14.10
CA GLN A 13 11.59 6.80 15.13
C GLN A 13 11.54 7.44 16.52
N ALA A 14 12.56 8.19 16.91
CA ALA A 14 12.60 8.90 18.19
C ALA A 14 11.48 9.93 18.29
N LEU A 15 11.22 10.68 17.21
CA LEU A 15 10.13 11.64 17.13
C LEU A 15 8.77 10.97 17.19
N LEU A 16 8.57 9.86 16.46
CA LEU A 16 7.34 9.09 16.53
C LEU A 16 7.05 8.62 17.96
N HIS A 17 8.06 8.06 18.63
CA HIS A 17 7.93 7.62 20.01
C HIS A 17 7.53 8.79 20.94
N HIS A 18 8.18 9.93 20.78
CA HIS A 18 7.81 11.14 21.53
C HIS A 18 6.37 11.57 21.27
N CYS A 19 5.92 11.60 20.02
CA CYS A 19 4.52 11.96 19.69
C CYS A 19 3.50 11.00 20.31
N THR A 20 3.86 9.72 20.49
CA THR A 20 2.96 8.72 21.09
C THR A 20 2.96 8.72 22.62
N GLU A 21 4.09 9.01 23.26
CA GLU A 21 4.20 8.96 24.73
C GLU A 21 3.97 10.32 25.40
N HIS A 22 4.21 11.42 24.68
CA HIS A 22 4.09 12.74 25.26
C HIS A 22 2.64 13.11 25.51
N GLN A 23 2.32 13.36 26.79
CA GLN A 23 1.04 13.90 27.19
C GLN A 23 1.16 15.42 27.43
N PRO A 24 0.46 16.27 26.66
CA PRO A 24 0.41 17.69 26.93
C PRO A 24 -0.21 17.95 28.31
N SER A 25 0.46 18.77 29.13
CA SER A 25 0.07 19.04 30.52
C SER A 25 -0.06 20.55 30.82
N SER A 26 -0.51 21.34 29.84
CA SER A 26 -0.84 22.75 30.03
C SER A 26 -2.04 22.92 30.97
N GLU A 27 -2.15 24.07 31.63
CA GLU A 27 -3.34 24.42 32.45
C GLU A 27 -4.60 24.64 31.58
N ASP A 28 -4.44 24.84 30.26
CA ASP A 28 -5.55 24.96 29.31
C ASP A 28 -5.89 23.62 28.65
N PHE A 29 -7.06 23.07 28.99
CA PHE A 29 -7.57 21.83 28.40
C PHE A 29 -7.77 21.89 26.88
N ARG A 30 -8.11 23.07 26.34
CA ARG A 30 -8.31 23.25 24.89
C ARG A 30 -6.99 23.22 24.16
N GLU A 31 -5.98 23.82 24.75
CA GLU A 31 -4.61 23.76 24.25
C GLU A 31 -4.11 22.32 24.24
N ASN A 32 -4.29 21.59 25.35
CA ASN A 32 -3.91 20.17 25.43
C ASN A 32 -4.61 19.32 24.36
N ALA A 33 -5.90 19.56 24.10
CA ALA A 33 -6.64 18.83 23.08
C ALA A 33 -6.09 19.10 21.66
N ARG A 34 -5.79 20.37 21.35
CA ARG A 34 -5.20 20.77 20.06
C ARG A 34 -3.79 20.21 19.87
N LEU A 35 -2.98 20.26 20.92
CA LEU A 35 -1.62 19.71 20.89
C LEU A 35 -1.65 18.19 20.69
N ARG A 36 -2.56 17.49 21.37
CA ARG A 36 -2.73 16.05 21.19
C ARG A 36 -3.12 15.71 19.75
N GLU A 37 -4.10 16.40 19.19
CA GLU A 37 -4.52 16.19 17.79
C GLU A 37 -3.37 16.44 16.80
N ALA A 38 -2.57 17.48 17.04
CA ALA A 38 -1.39 17.78 16.22
C ALA A 38 -0.32 16.69 16.32
N LEU A 39 -0.06 16.16 17.53
CA LEU A 39 0.89 15.07 17.74
C LEU A 39 0.41 13.75 17.12
N GLU A 40 -0.89 13.45 17.21
CA GLU A 40 -1.51 12.29 16.55
C GLU A 40 -1.37 12.38 15.03
N THR A 41 -1.65 13.54 14.45
CA THR A 41 -1.50 13.78 13.00
C THR A 41 -0.05 13.63 12.55
N LEU A 42 0.90 14.14 13.34
CA LEU A 42 2.33 14.02 13.04
C LEU A 42 2.81 12.58 13.14
N ALA A 43 2.37 11.84 14.17
CA ALA A 43 2.69 10.43 14.34
C ALA A 43 2.19 9.58 13.17
N GLU A 44 0.96 9.84 12.70
CA GLU A 44 0.38 9.14 11.54
C GLU A 44 1.20 9.40 10.27
N ALA A 45 1.55 10.66 9.99
CA ALA A 45 2.35 11.02 8.83
C ALA A 45 3.76 10.38 8.85
N ILE A 46 4.41 10.36 10.02
CA ILE A 46 5.72 9.72 10.19
C ILE A 46 5.58 8.20 10.01
N ASN A 47 4.53 7.59 10.57
CA ASN A 47 4.31 6.15 10.46
C ASN A 47 3.98 5.71 9.03
N ASP A 48 3.28 6.52 8.23
CA ASP A 48 3.04 6.22 6.80
C ASP A 48 4.34 6.21 5.96
N VAL A 49 5.30 7.08 6.32
CA VAL A 49 6.61 7.14 5.65
C VAL A 49 7.56 6.04 6.16
N MET A 50 7.53 5.73 7.46
CA MET A 50 8.42 4.74 8.09
C MET A 50 7.92 3.30 7.97
N SER A 51 6.61 3.10 7.97
CA SER A 51 6.07 1.82 7.53
C SER A 51 6.50 1.68 6.08
N PRO A 52 7.14 0.56 5.69
CA PRO A 52 7.28 0.28 4.28
C PRO A 52 5.86 0.32 3.74
N ARG A 53 5.56 1.34 2.92
CA ARG A 53 4.34 1.36 2.10
C ARG A 53 4.20 -0.07 1.59
N GLU A 54 3.00 -0.63 1.71
CA GLU A 54 2.69 -1.88 1.03
C GLU A 54 2.72 -1.66 -0.50
N GLU A 55 3.89 -1.33 -1.06
CA GLU A 55 4.45 -2.18 -2.11
C GLU A 55 4.76 -3.54 -1.46
N SER A 56 3.70 -4.30 -1.19
CA SER A 56 3.80 -5.74 -0.99
C SER A 56 3.99 -6.36 -2.38
N PRO A 57 5.22 -6.82 -2.71
CA PRO A 57 5.36 -8.08 -3.43
C PRO A 57 6.27 -9.00 -2.61
N LYS A 58 5.87 -9.33 -1.39
CA LYS A 58 6.17 -10.64 -0.81
C LYS A 58 5.08 -11.56 -1.41
N SER A 59 5.30 -12.34 -2.46
CA SER A 59 6.39 -13.28 -2.62
C SER A 59 6.65 -13.57 -4.11
N SER A 60 7.83 -13.18 -4.57
CA SER A 60 8.47 -13.74 -5.75
C SER A 60 8.73 -15.24 -5.53
N GLU A 61 7.76 -16.11 -5.84
CA GLU A 61 8.04 -17.41 -6.49
C GLU A 61 6.77 -18.14 -6.93
N THR A 62 5.65 -17.95 -6.21
CA THR A 62 4.44 -18.73 -6.44
C THR A 62 3.30 -17.80 -6.82
N ILE A 63 2.73 -17.99 -8.01
CA ILE A 63 1.49 -17.32 -8.41
C ILE A 63 0.42 -17.73 -7.41
N ASP A 64 -0.29 -16.75 -6.86
CA ASP A 64 -1.39 -17.01 -5.94
C ASP A 64 -2.42 -17.96 -6.59
N PRO A 65 -2.82 -19.07 -5.93
CA PRO A 65 -3.74 -20.04 -6.50
C PRO A 65 -5.08 -19.46 -6.91
N GLN A 66 -5.63 -18.50 -6.15
CA GLN A 66 -6.89 -17.83 -6.45
C GLN A 66 -6.75 -16.93 -7.67
N LEU A 67 -5.61 -16.24 -7.81
CA LEU A 67 -5.32 -15.45 -9.00
C LEU A 67 -5.17 -16.31 -10.25
N LEU A 68 -4.52 -17.47 -10.13
CA LEU A 68 -4.39 -18.43 -11.22
C LEU A 68 -5.74 -19.00 -11.65
N ASP A 69 -6.59 -19.35 -10.68
CA ASP A 69 -7.93 -19.89 -10.95
C ASP A 69 -8.83 -18.87 -11.66
N ALA A 70 -8.84 -17.62 -11.18
CA ALA A 70 -9.56 -16.52 -11.84
C ALA A 70 -9.05 -16.27 -13.26
N ALA A 71 -7.72 -16.31 -13.48
CA ALA A 71 -7.16 -16.17 -14.82
C ALA A 71 -7.52 -17.38 -15.71
N MET A 72 -7.53 -18.59 -15.18
CA MET A 72 -7.96 -19.79 -15.91
C MET A 72 -9.45 -19.76 -16.26
N ALA A 73 -10.31 -19.17 -15.43
CA ALA A 73 -11.73 -18.98 -15.74
C ALA A 73 -11.95 -18.10 -16.98
N ILE A 74 -11.08 -17.12 -17.21
CA ILE A 74 -11.17 -16.20 -18.35
C ILE A 74 -10.47 -16.75 -19.59
N PHE A 75 -9.23 -17.23 -19.44
CA PHE A 75 -8.40 -17.67 -20.58
C PHE A 75 -8.61 -19.15 -20.95
N GLY A 76 -9.29 -19.94 -20.11
CA GLY A 76 -9.63 -21.34 -20.35
C GLY A 76 -8.49 -22.34 -20.19
N ASP A 77 -7.23 -21.89 -20.21
CA ASP A 77 -6.06 -22.76 -20.06
C ASP A 77 -4.97 -22.16 -19.16
N LYS A 78 -4.27 -23.06 -18.45
CA LYS A 78 -3.22 -22.69 -17.48
C LYS A 78 -2.04 -21.99 -18.16
N LYS A 79 -1.72 -22.32 -19.42
CA LYS A 79 -0.54 -21.78 -20.10
C LYS A 79 -0.77 -20.31 -20.46
N SER A 80 -1.93 -19.98 -21.01
CA SER A 80 -2.36 -18.63 -21.33
C SER A 80 -2.55 -17.78 -20.06
N ALA A 81 -3.13 -18.35 -19.00
CA ALA A 81 -3.24 -17.68 -17.71
C ALA A 81 -1.86 -17.29 -17.14
N VAL A 82 -0.92 -18.24 -17.09
CA VAL A 82 0.44 -17.97 -16.58
C VAL A 82 1.20 -17.00 -17.48
N ASP A 83 1.09 -17.14 -18.81
CA ASP A 83 1.72 -16.23 -19.77
C ASP A 83 1.20 -14.80 -19.61
N TRP A 84 -0.11 -14.62 -19.44
CA TRP A 84 -0.70 -13.31 -19.17
C TRP A 84 -0.23 -12.73 -17.82
N LEU A 85 -0.24 -13.54 -16.75
CA LEU A 85 0.24 -13.13 -15.42
C LEU A 85 1.74 -12.84 -15.38
N SER A 86 2.52 -13.38 -16.33
CA SER A 86 3.97 -13.13 -16.51
C SER A 86 4.25 -11.88 -17.33
N LYS A 87 3.31 -11.43 -18.17
CA LYS A 87 3.54 -10.34 -19.11
C LYS A 87 3.35 -8.98 -18.43
N PRO A 88 4.29 -8.04 -18.61
CA PRO A 88 4.14 -6.69 -18.08
C PRO A 88 3.00 -5.97 -18.81
N LEU A 89 2.06 -5.41 -18.06
CA LEU A 89 0.92 -4.68 -18.61
C LEU A 89 1.10 -3.17 -18.44
N ARG A 90 0.81 -2.40 -19.49
CA ARG A 90 0.86 -0.93 -19.43
C ARG A 90 -0.15 -0.35 -18.43
N THR A 91 -1.30 -1.02 -18.26
CA THR A 91 -2.33 -0.66 -17.27
C THR A 91 -1.83 -0.76 -15.82
N LEU A 92 -0.77 -1.53 -15.58
CA LEU A 92 -0.11 -1.68 -14.28
C LEU A 92 1.19 -0.88 -14.18
N GLY A 93 1.41 0.10 -15.05
CA GLY A 93 2.67 0.86 -15.08
C GLY A 93 3.88 0.00 -15.45
N ALA A 94 3.69 -0.98 -16.35
CA ALA A 94 4.69 -1.97 -16.75
C ALA A 94 5.06 -3.02 -15.67
N LYS A 95 4.27 -3.14 -14.59
CA LYS A 95 4.38 -4.25 -13.64
C LYS A 95 3.67 -5.50 -14.18
N ARG A 96 4.09 -6.68 -13.71
CA ARG A 96 3.44 -7.97 -14.04
C ARG A 96 2.24 -8.16 -13.10
N PRO A 97 1.11 -8.71 -13.56
CA PRO A 97 -0.05 -9.00 -12.71
C PRO A 97 0.24 -9.87 -11.49
N ARG A 98 1.29 -10.69 -11.51
CA ARG A 98 1.75 -11.48 -10.36
C ARG A 98 2.55 -10.69 -9.30
N ASP A 99 3.06 -9.51 -9.66
CA ASP A 99 3.89 -8.67 -8.79
C ASP A 99 3.07 -7.55 -8.12
N VAL A 100 1.75 -7.55 -8.30
CA VAL A 100 0.83 -6.57 -7.72
C VAL A 100 -0.08 -7.25 -6.70
N SER A 101 -0.79 -6.47 -5.89
CA SER A 101 -1.74 -7.01 -4.92
C SER A 101 -2.82 -7.85 -5.61
N ILE A 102 -3.24 -8.93 -4.94
CA ILE A 102 -4.26 -9.86 -5.45
C ILE A 102 -5.57 -9.15 -5.80
N GLU A 103 -5.99 -8.19 -4.99
CA GLU A 103 -7.21 -7.41 -5.23
C GLU A 103 -7.15 -6.61 -6.54
N HIS A 104 -6.01 -5.94 -6.80
CA HIS A 104 -5.80 -5.22 -8.06
C HIS A 104 -5.76 -6.18 -9.25
N ALA A 105 -5.09 -7.34 -9.12
CA ALA A 105 -5.02 -8.33 -10.18
C ALA A 105 -6.40 -8.93 -10.52
N LEU A 106 -7.21 -9.24 -9.51
CA LEU A 106 -8.59 -9.72 -9.69
C LEU A 106 -9.50 -8.66 -10.31
N THR A 107 -9.36 -7.40 -9.92
CA THR A 107 -10.13 -6.29 -10.52
C THR A 107 -9.84 -6.15 -12.02
N LEU A 108 -8.59 -6.38 -12.44
CA LEU A 108 -8.24 -6.39 -13.86
C LEU A 108 -8.86 -7.57 -14.61
N LEU A 109 -8.86 -8.76 -14.01
CA LEU A 109 -9.50 -9.94 -14.59
C LEU A 109 -11.01 -9.73 -14.75
N ALA A 110 -11.70 -9.23 -13.71
CA ALA A 110 -13.11 -8.89 -13.78
C ALA A 110 -13.40 -7.86 -14.90
N ARG A 111 -12.49 -6.88 -15.10
CA ARG A 111 -12.62 -5.92 -16.20
C ARG A 111 -12.49 -6.55 -17.58
N ILE A 112 -11.63 -7.56 -17.73
CA ILE A 112 -11.48 -8.33 -18.97
C ILE A 112 -12.72 -9.20 -19.22
N GLU A 113 -13.22 -9.88 -18.19
CA GLU A 113 -14.44 -10.70 -18.24
C GLU A 113 -15.67 -9.88 -18.64
N HIS A 114 -15.82 -8.68 -18.08
CA HIS A 114 -16.94 -7.78 -18.38
C HIS A 114 -16.77 -6.97 -19.68
N GLY A 115 -15.75 -7.26 -20.50
CA GLY A 115 -15.68 -6.76 -21.87
C GLY A 115 -15.25 -5.30 -22.04
N PHE A 116 -14.45 -4.74 -21.12
CA PHE A 116 -13.81 -3.44 -21.38
C PHE A 116 -12.57 -3.65 -22.27
N GLY A 117 -12.83 -3.81 -23.56
CA GLY A 117 -11.84 -3.86 -24.63
C GLY A 117 -11.05 -2.55 -24.73
N ALA A 118 -9.81 -2.70 -25.22
CA ALA A 118 -9.34 -1.78 -26.25
C ALA A 118 -9.96 -2.22 -27.59
#